data_AF-A0A2V4TQP3-F1
#
_entry.id   AF-A0A2V4TQP3-F1
#
_cell.length_a   1.000
_cell.length_b   1.000
_cell.length_c   1.000
_cell.angle_alpha   90.00
_cell.angle_beta   90.00
_cell.angle_gamma   90.00
#
_symmetry.space_group_name_H-M   'P 1'
#
loop_
_entity.id
_entity.type
_entity.pdbx_description
1 polymer ?
#
loop_
_entity_poly.entity_id
_entity_poly.type
_entity_poly.pdbx_seq_one_letter_code
_entity_poly.pdbx_strand_id
1 'polypeptide(L)' 'MHDERLELLLAISRRTLGIESFELTGKPTADVHLVSAEDIGRALESAYDAGLIVGYRMGRAECEQNT' A
#
# COMPACT_ATOMS: atom_id res chain seq x y z
N MET A 1 -0.99 -2.11 -18.88
CA MET A 1 -0.99 -0.88 -18.07
C MET A 1 -0.01 -1.12 -16.95
N HIS A 2 1.22 -0.62 -17.06
CA HIS A 2 2.13 -0.61 -15.91
C HIS A 2 1.57 0.41 -14.92
N ASP A 3 1.20 -0.04 -13.73
CA ASP A 3 0.71 0.85 -12.69
C ASP A 3 1.94 1.46 -12.00
N GLU A 4 2.47 2.56 -12.55
CA GLU A 4 3.65 3.27 -12.02
C GLU A 4 3.50 3.62 -10.53
N ARG A 5 2.25 3.85 -10.08
CA ARG A 5 1.91 4.06 -8.68
C ARG A 5 2.12 2.79 -7.84
N LEU A 6 1.79 1.61 -8.38
CA LEU A 6 2.03 0.32 -7.72
C LEU A 6 3.53 0.05 -7.59
N GLU A 7 4.32 0.33 -8.62
CA GLU A 7 5.78 0.20 -8.59
C GLU A 7 6.41 1.11 -7.54
N LEU A 8 5.94 2.36 -7.45
CA LEU A 8 6.39 3.31 -6.44
C LEU A 8 6.03 2.86 -5.01
N LEU A 9 4.81 2.36 -4.81
CA LEU A 9 4.39 1.80 -3.53
C LEU A 9 5.21 0.57 -3.14
N LEU A 10 5.49 -0.33 -4.09
CA LEU A 10 6.37 -1.48 -3.88
C LEU A 10 7.79 -1.04 -3.51
N ALA A 11 8.34 -0.02 -4.18
CA ALA A 11 9.66 0.51 -3.86
C ALA A 11 9.74 1.09 -2.44
N ILE A 12 8.72 1.85 -2.01
CA ILE A 12 8.62 2.38 -0.65
C ILE A 12 8.51 1.24 0.36
N SER A 13 7.60 0.30 0.10
CA SER A 13 7.32 -0.86 0.94
C SER A 13 8.55 -1.74 1.16
N ARG A 14 9.32 -2.01 0.10
CA ARG A 14 10.58 -2.76 0.19
C ARG A 14 11.61 -2.08 1.09
N ARG A 15 11.73 -0.75 0.98
CA ARG A 15 12.72 0.03 1.73
C ARG A 15 12.36 0.23 3.20
N THR A 16 11.07 0.35 3.50
CA THR A 16 10.59 0.78 4.82
C THR A 16 10.00 -0.38 5.62
N LEU A 17 9.20 -1.23 4.98
CA LEU A 17 8.45 -2.30 5.64
C LEU A 17 9.07 -3.69 5.44
N GLY A 18 10.07 -3.81 4.55
CA GLY A 18 10.68 -5.09 4.18
C GLY A 18 9.73 -6.03 3.42
N ILE A 19 8.65 -5.50 2.85
CA ILE A 19 7.65 -6.27 2.10
C ILE A 19 8.01 -6.21 0.61
N GLU A 20 8.33 -7.37 0.04
CA GLU A 20 8.87 -7.47 -1.32
C GLU A 20 7.81 -7.47 -2.42
N SER A 21 6.60 -7.94 -2.11
CA SER A 21 5.50 -8.06 -3.06
C SER A 21 4.16 -7.86 -2.35
N PHE A 22 3.16 -7.43 -3.12
CA PHE A 22 1.76 -7.38 -2.68
C PHE A 22 0.92 -8.52 -3.27
N GLU A 23 1.55 -9.47 -3.96
CA GLU A 23 0.87 -10.65 -4.48
C GLU A 23 0.50 -11.59 -3.34
N LEU A 24 -0.78 -11.99 -3.31
CA LEU A 24 -1.27 -12.98 -2.36
C LEU A 24 -0.86 -14.38 -2.81
N THR A 25 -0.11 -15.06 -1.97
CA THR A 25 0.38 -16.42 -2.22
C THR A 25 -0.55 -17.49 -1.67
N GLY A 26 -1.54 -17.11 -0.86
CA GLY A 26 -2.44 -18.01 -0.14
C GLY A 26 -1.80 -18.66 1.09
N LYS A 27 -0.58 -18.24 1.45
CA LYS A 27 0.15 -18.71 2.63
C LYS A 27 0.19 -17.57 3.65
N PRO A 28 -0.48 -17.71 4.82
CA PRO A 28 -0.54 -16.65 5.83
C PRO A 28 0.83 -16.13 6.26
N THR A 29 1.86 -16.98 6.29
CA THR A 29 3.23 -16.62 6.67
C THR A 29 3.95 -15.74 5.64
N ALA A 30 3.46 -15.72 4.39
CA ALA A 30 4.01 -14.90 3.32
C ALA A 30 3.11 -13.70 3.01
N ASP A 31 1.83 -13.78 3.35
CA ASP A 31 0.84 -12.74 3.05
C ASP A 31 0.62 -11.77 4.24
N VAL A 32 1.03 -12.15 5.46
CA VAL A 32 0.92 -11.32 6.67
C VAL A 32 2.30 -10.96 7.19
N HIS A 33 2.55 -9.66 7.35
CA HIS A 33 3.82 -9.14 7.82
C HIS A 33 3.66 -8.44 9.17
N LEU A 34 4.52 -8.79 10.13
CA LEU A 34 4.67 -8.04 11.37
C LEU A 34 5.59 -6.84 11.10
N VAL A 35 5.07 -5.63 11.25
CA VAL A 35 5.80 -4.38 11.00
C VAL A 35 5.74 -3.48 12.24
N SER A 36 6.77 -2.67 12.43
CA SER A 36 6.78 -1.69 13.52
C SER A 36 5.91 -0.48 13.17
N ALA A 37 5.30 0.15 14.17
CA ALA A 37 4.54 1.38 13.97
C ALA A 37 5.42 2.53 13.43
N GLU A 38 6.71 2.54 13.78
CA GLU A 38 7.68 3.52 13.30
C GLU A 38 7.94 3.36 11.80
N ASP A 39 8.13 2.13 11.32
CA ASP A 39 8.36 1.85 9.91
C ASP A 39 7.13 2.18 9.06
N ILE A 40 5.93 1.97 9.60
CA ILE A 40 4.68 2.44 8.97
C ILE A 40 4.69 3.96 8.83
N GLY A 41 5.09 4.70 9.87
CA GLY A 41 5.20 6.16 9.81
C GLY A 41 6.13 6.63 8.70
N ARG A 42 7.34 6.04 8.63
CA ARG A 42 8.33 6.34 7.58
C ARG A 42 7.85 6.00 6.18
N ALA A 43 7.10 4.90 6.03
CA ALA A 43 6.50 4.51 4.75
C ALA A 43 5.48 5.54 4.27
N LEU A 44 4.64 6.04 5.18
CA LEU A 44 3.64 7.06 4.88
C LEU A 44 4.27 8.40 4.51
N GLU A 45 5.27 8.86 5.29
CA GLU A 45 6.04 10.07 4.99
C GLU A 45 6.68 9.97 3.60
N SER A 46 7.33 8.84 3.30
CA SER A 46 7.94 8.59 1.98
C SER A 46 6.92 8.60 0.84
N ALA A 47 5.71 8.08 1.08
CA ALA A 47 4.63 8.12 0.10
C ALA A 47 4.15 9.57 -0.14
N TYR A 48 3.99 10.37 0.91
CA TYR A 48 3.59 11.78 0.79
C TYR A 48 4.66 12.63 0.09
N ASP A 49 5.94 12.43 0.40
CA ASP A 49 7.07 13.08 -0.29
C ASP A 49 7.10 12.73 -1.79
N ALA A 50 6.69 11.51 -2.14
CA ALA A 50 6.56 11.06 -3.52
C ALA A 50 5.27 11.54 -4.21
N GLY A 51 4.45 12.36 -3.55
CA GLY A 51 3.20 12.90 -4.08
C GLY A 51 2.02 11.93 -4.03
N LEU A 52 2.14 10.80 -3.34
CA LEU A 52 1.07 9.83 -3.13
C LEU A 52 0.16 10.28 -1.98
N ILE A 53 -0.72 11.23 -2.24
CA ILE A 53 -1.72 11.69 -1.27
C ILE A 53 -2.99 10.84 -1.40
N VAL A 54 -3.43 10.24 -0.28
CA VAL A 54 -4.68 9.49 -0.22
C VAL A 54 -5.86 10.46 -0.26
N GLY A 55 -6.65 10.37 -1.33
CA GLY A 55 -7.87 11.15 -1.54
C GLY A 55 -8.58 10.85 -2.87
N TYR A 56 -7.86 10.35 -3.87
CA TYR A 56 -8.41 10.19 -5.23
C TYR A 56 -9.34 8.98 -5.45
N ARG A 57 -9.45 8.01 -4.51
CA ARG A 57 -10.30 6.81 -4.69
C ARG A 57 -11.28 6.45 -3.58
N MET A 58 -11.29 7.13 -2.42
CA MET A 58 -12.32 6.89 -1.40
C MET A 58 -13.70 7.47 -1.74
N GLY A 59 -13.81 8.31 -2.79
CA GLY A 59 -15.08 8.89 -3.24
C GLY A 59 -15.78 8.16 -4.40
N ARG A 60 -15.30 7.00 -4.86
CA ARG A 60 -15.86 6.28 -6.02
C ARG A 60 -16.09 4.78 -5.82
N ALA A 61 -16.15 4.31 -4.58
CA ALA A 61 -16.99 3.16 -4.26
C ALA A 61 -18.37 3.75 -3.93
N GLU A 62 -19.10 4.08 -4.99
CA GLU A 62 -20.51 4.45 -4.93
C GLU A 62 -21.23 3.40 -4.09
N CYS A 63 -21.98 3.87 -3.10
CA CYS A 63 -22.91 3.07 -2.35
C CYS A 63 -23.84 2.34 -3.34
N GLU A 64 -23.59 1.06 -3.62
CA GLU A 64 -24.65 0.16 -4.06
C GLU A 64 -25.54 -0.07 -2.82
N GLN A 65 -26.45 0.90 -2.62
CA GLN A 65 -27.55 0.83 -1.68
C GLN A 65 -28.47 -0.30 -2.13
N ASN A 66 -28.31 -1.47 -1.53
CA ASN A 66 -29.32 -2.52 -1.61
C ASN A 66 -30.49 -2.08 -0.72
N THR A 67 -31.54 -1.53 -1.32
CA THR A 67 -32.86 -1.34 -0.70
C THR A 67 -33.84 -2.32 -1.33
#